data_AF-A0A837JC60-F1
#
_entry.id   AF-A0A837JC60-F1
#
_cell.length_a   1.000
_cell.length_b   1.000
_cell.length_c   1.000
_cell.angle_alpha   90.00
_cell.angle_beta   90.00
_cell.angle_gamma   90.00
#
_symmetry.space_group_name_H-M   'P 1'
#
loop_
_entity.id
_entity.type
_entity.pdbx_description
1 polymer ?
#
loop_
_entity_poly.entity_id
_entity_poly.type
_entity_poly.pdbx_seq_one_letter_code
_entity_poly.pdbx_strand_id
1 'polypeptide(L)'
;VAGMGKGDNFTWPEDATNEIARTLKAHGLTGVTAERLKKQQENWHLFNSSSLKGRGVVEKEYYGLPWPCWDETHPGSPVLFNTSLPVSQGGMGFRTRFGTQRNGVSLLANEGSAPVGSRIKGGYDEITAKNIEELAGITLTAEEKALVEGTNWKTDTSGILVKYALAAGLTPFGNAKARTIVWEFIDNVPKHREPLHSPRTDLVAKYPATKDIPNHFRIDVRYESEQLKEDWAKSYPVNVISGRVVEHMGTGTETRASHYLSELNPEMYGELNPILAGRLGLNDGDMMWLYGTGGGKIKIKCKVSLRVDEKSVFLPQNFSGWWSGEDLTYRYPSGTAPYAMGENSNQVTSYGFD
;
A
#
# COMPACT_ATOMS: atom_id res chain seq x y z
N VAL A 1 22.39 13.39 10.30
CA VAL A 1 23.56 12.57 9.88
C VAL A 1 23.08 11.14 9.84
N ALA A 2 22.97 10.56 8.65
CA ALA A 2 22.63 9.13 8.53
C ALA A 2 23.67 8.31 9.30
N GLY A 3 23.23 7.24 9.98
CA GLY A 3 24.12 6.35 10.71
C GLY A 3 24.12 6.51 12.23
N MET A 4 23.09 7.12 12.84
CA MET A 4 22.91 7.21 14.30
C MET A 4 24.10 7.77 15.10
N GLY A 5 24.92 8.64 14.49
CA GLY A 5 26.15 9.14 15.11
C GLY A 5 27.25 8.10 15.29
N LYS A 6 27.15 6.94 14.62
CA LYS A 6 28.13 5.85 14.70
C LYS A 6 29.33 6.04 13.78
N GLY A 7 29.22 6.86 12.74
CA GLY A 7 30.31 7.08 11.78
C GLY A 7 30.82 5.74 11.22
N ASP A 8 32.12 5.50 11.36
CA ASP A 8 32.78 4.27 10.90
C ASP A 8 32.34 3.00 11.67
N ASN A 9 31.67 3.14 12.83
CA ASN A 9 31.14 2.00 13.60
C ASN A 9 29.74 1.57 13.15
N PHE A 10 29.26 2.07 12.02
CA PHE A 10 27.95 1.72 11.48
C PHE A 10 27.96 0.31 10.87
N THR A 11 27.07 -0.56 11.36
CA THR A 11 26.95 -1.94 10.91
C THR A 11 25.74 -2.10 9.99
N TRP A 12 25.96 -2.45 8.73
CA TRP A 12 24.90 -2.76 7.78
C TRP A 12 24.53 -4.24 7.79
N PRO A 13 23.23 -4.61 7.76
CA PRO A 13 22.04 -3.74 7.66
C PRO A 13 21.40 -3.34 9.01
N GLU A 14 21.95 -3.74 10.15
CA GLU A 14 21.28 -3.64 11.46
C GLU A 14 21.06 -2.19 11.90
N ASP A 15 22.08 -1.36 11.79
CA ASP A 15 22.00 0.03 12.21
C ASP A 15 21.05 0.84 11.33
N ALA A 16 21.04 0.56 10.02
CA ALA A 16 20.08 1.15 9.10
C ALA A 16 18.64 0.78 9.47
N THR A 17 18.40 -0.51 9.75
CA THR A 17 17.07 -1.01 10.13
C THR A 17 16.59 -0.35 11.43
N ASN A 18 17.47 -0.23 12.43
CA ASN A 18 17.14 0.41 13.69
C ASN A 18 16.94 1.94 13.55
N GLU A 19 17.65 2.59 12.62
CA GLU A 19 17.42 3.99 12.28
C GLU A 19 16.05 4.19 11.60
N ILE A 20 15.67 3.29 10.69
CA ILE A 20 14.34 3.26 10.08
C ILE A 20 13.25 3.06 11.15
N ALA A 21 13.41 2.11 12.07
CA ALA A 21 12.43 1.86 13.13
C ALA A 21 12.21 3.11 14.02
N ARG A 22 13.29 3.82 14.38
CA ARG A 22 13.21 5.07 15.14
C ARG A 22 12.53 6.19 14.36
N THR A 23 12.86 6.36 13.08
CA THR A 23 12.30 7.44 12.25
C THR A 23 10.84 7.19 11.88
N LEU A 24 10.42 5.92 11.79
CA LEU A 24 9.03 5.52 11.56
C LEU A 24 8.18 5.50 12.85
N LYS A 25 8.62 6.12 13.95
CA LYS A 25 7.82 6.29 15.17
C LYS A 25 6.47 6.95 14.91
N ALA A 26 6.42 7.99 14.09
CA ALA A 26 5.15 8.66 13.73
C ALA A 26 4.17 7.74 12.97
N HIS A 27 4.69 6.64 12.43
CA HIS A 27 3.94 5.55 11.82
C HIS A 27 3.77 4.37 12.78
N GLY A 28 4.17 4.42 14.05
CA GLY A 28 3.97 3.31 14.99
C GLY A 28 4.72 2.03 14.64
N LEU A 29 5.93 2.14 14.08
CA LEU A 29 6.80 1.01 13.69
C LEU A 29 8.08 0.90 14.53
N THR A 30 8.12 1.55 15.70
CA THR A 30 9.31 1.58 16.56
C THR A 30 9.76 0.19 16.99
N GLY A 31 8.85 -0.77 17.11
CA GLY A 31 9.19 -2.14 17.48
C GLY A 31 9.83 -2.99 16.39
N VAL A 32 9.95 -2.51 15.15
CA VAL A 32 10.48 -3.30 14.03
C VAL A 32 12.01 -3.21 13.98
N THR A 33 12.67 -3.73 15.01
CA THR A 33 14.14 -3.66 15.15
C THR A 33 14.86 -4.77 14.39
N ALA A 34 16.13 -4.54 14.05
CA ALA A 34 16.98 -5.51 13.37
C ALA A 34 17.09 -6.82 14.15
N GLU A 35 17.26 -6.73 15.47
CA GLU A 35 17.36 -7.88 16.37
C GLU A 35 16.11 -8.76 16.29
N ARG A 36 14.92 -8.15 16.35
CA ARG A 36 13.68 -8.90 16.31
C ARG A 36 13.47 -9.54 14.94
N LEU A 37 13.71 -8.81 13.85
CA LEU A 37 13.59 -9.38 12.50
C LEU A 37 14.53 -10.58 12.29
N LYS A 38 15.77 -10.49 12.76
CA LYS A 38 16.72 -11.63 12.75
C LYS A 38 16.23 -12.80 13.60
N LYS A 39 15.78 -12.52 14.83
CA LYS A 39 15.19 -13.56 15.70
C LYS A 39 14.04 -14.27 15.01
N GLN A 40 13.17 -13.55 14.30
CA GLN A 40 12.08 -14.15 13.54
C GLN A 40 12.58 -14.96 12.35
N GLN A 41 13.59 -14.47 11.61
CA GLN A 41 14.17 -15.15 10.46
C GLN A 41 14.84 -16.48 10.86
N GLU A 42 15.59 -16.49 11.96
CA GLU A 42 16.21 -17.70 12.52
C GLU A 42 15.15 -18.72 13.02
N ASN A 43 13.97 -18.23 13.42
CA ASN A 43 12.90 -19.02 14.05
C ASN A 43 11.60 -19.06 13.23
N TRP A 44 11.66 -18.82 11.92
CA TRP A 44 10.50 -18.77 11.02
C TRP A 44 9.59 -20.02 11.09
N HIS A 45 10.16 -21.19 11.34
CA HIS A 45 9.47 -22.48 11.54
C HIS A 45 8.60 -22.53 12.82
N LEU A 46 8.76 -21.56 13.72
CA LEU A 46 7.96 -21.39 14.94
C LEU A 46 6.73 -20.49 14.72
N PHE A 47 6.49 -19.97 13.52
CA PHE A 47 5.29 -19.20 13.23
C PHE A 47 4.22 -20.05 12.54
N ASN A 48 2.97 -19.82 12.93
CA ASN A 48 1.83 -20.40 12.22
C ASN A 48 1.60 -19.66 10.89
N SER A 49 1.56 -20.38 9.77
CA SER A 49 1.45 -19.78 8.43
C SER A 49 0.13 -19.06 8.16
N SER A 50 -0.93 -19.33 8.93
CA SER A 50 -2.24 -18.70 8.74
C SER A 50 -2.48 -17.54 9.71
N SER A 51 -2.23 -17.74 11.00
CA SER A 51 -2.47 -16.73 12.04
C SER A 51 -1.27 -15.82 12.29
N LEU A 52 -0.11 -16.14 11.72
CA LEU A 52 1.19 -15.49 11.95
C LEU A 52 1.69 -15.54 13.39
N LYS A 53 0.98 -16.18 14.34
CA LYS A 53 1.38 -16.26 15.74
C LYS A 53 2.63 -17.10 15.91
N GLY A 54 3.60 -16.59 16.66
CA GLY A 54 4.77 -17.35 17.08
C GLY A 54 4.46 -18.32 18.22
N ARG A 55 5.37 -19.26 18.45
CA ARG A 55 5.44 -20.14 19.63
C ARG A 55 6.89 -20.23 20.12
N GLY A 56 7.09 -20.69 21.36
CA GLY A 56 8.44 -20.82 21.93
C GLY A 56 9.13 -19.46 22.04
N VAL A 57 10.35 -19.33 21.51
CA VAL A 57 11.17 -18.10 21.64
C VAL A 57 10.57 -16.85 20.96
N VAL A 58 9.57 -17.04 20.08
CA VAL A 58 8.84 -15.98 19.37
C VAL A 58 7.36 -15.91 19.77
N GLU A 59 6.94 -16.54 20.87
CA GLU A 59 5.52 -16.65 21.27
C GLU A 59 4.79 -15.30 21.41
N LYS A 60 5.52 -14.24 21.77
CA LYS A 60 4.97 -12.89 21.96
C LYS A 60 5.01 -12.04 20.68
N GLU A 61 5.11 -12.64 19.50
CA GLU A 61 5.22 -11.92 18.24
C GLU A 61 4.35 -12.52 17.15
N TYR A 62 3.91 -11.66 16.23
CA TYR A 62 3.44 -12.08 14.91
C TYR A 62 4.59 -12.00 13.91
N TYR A 63 4.64 -12.95 12.98
CA TYR A 63 5.63 -12.98 11.91
C TYR A 63 5.57 -11.69 11.08
N GLY A 64 6.73 -11.09 10.84
CA GLY A 64 6.89 -9.82 10.12
C GLY A 64 6.60 -8.56 10.93
N LEU A 65 6.25 -8.66 12.22
CA LEU A 65 5.93 -7.52 13.10
C LEU A 65 4.93 -6.52 12.46
N PRO A 66 3.74 -7.00 12.04
CA PRO A 66 2.82 -6.23 11.22
C PRO A 66 2.40 -4.91 11.89
N TRP A 67 2.16 -3.91 11.05
CA TRP A 67 1.80 -2.57 11.51
C TRP A 67 0.45 -2.53 12.24
N PRO A 68 0.31 -1.74 13.32
CA PRO A 68 1.37 -1.10 14.10
C PRO A 68 2.12 -2.06 15.01
N CYS A 69 3.39 -1.72 15.25
CA CYS A 69 4.28 -2.31 16.25
C CYS A 69 4.83 -1.19 17.14
N TRP A 70 4.06 -0.84 18.17
CA TRP A 70 4.22 0.40 18.94
C TRP A 70 5.57 0.55 19.65
N ASP A 71 6.07 -0.54 20.20
CA ASP A 71 7.37 -0.63 20.85
C ASP A 71 7.97 -2.04 20.66
N GLU A 72 9.13 -2.27 21.24
CA GLU A 72 9.89 -3.53 21.12
C GLU A 72 9.20 -4.73 21.81
N THR A 73 8.19 -4.48 22.65
CA THR A 73 7.43 -5.52 23.35
C THR A 73 6.11 -5.85 22.68
N HIS A 74 5.60 -4.93 21.87
CA HIS A 74 4.36 -5.12 21.13
C HIS A 74 4.53 -6.21 20.06
N PRO A 75 3.56 -7.14 19.90
CA PRO A 75 3.70 -8.29 19.00
C PRO A 75 3.59 -7.95 17.51
N GLY A 76 3.11 -6.75 17.19
CA GLY A 76 2.59 -6.39 15.88
C GLY A 76 1.08 -6.63 15.80
N SER A 77 0.44 -6.09 14.77
CA SER A 77 -1.02 -6.13 14.62
C SER A 77 -1.42 -6.69 13.25
N PRO A 78 -1.65 -8.01 13.12
CA PRO A 78 -1.91 -8.63 11.82
C PRO A 78 -3.29 -8.29 11.24
N VAL A 79 -4.23 -7.91 12.10
CA VAL A 79 -5.61 -7.55 11.71
C VAL A 79 -5.93 -6.17 12.29
N LEU A 80 -6.07 -5.19 11.41
CA LEU A 80 -6.39 -3.82 11.79
C LEU A 80 -7.81 -3.69 12.34
N PHE A 81 -7.98 -2.74 13.26
CA PHE A 81 -9.28 -2.39 13.85
C PHE A 81 -9.97 -3.56 14.57
N ASN A 82 -9.20 -4.54 15.04
CA ASN A 82 -9.71 -5.66 15.81
C ASN A 82 -9.83 -5.30 17.30
N THR A 83 -11.03 -4.94 17.72
CA THR A 83 -11.33 -4.63 19.13
C THR A 83 -11.57 -5.87 19.99
N SER A 84 -11.60 -7.07 19.41
CA SER A 84 -11.78 -8.34 20.15
C SER A 84 -10.49 -8.82 20.84
N LEU A 85 -9.36 -8.13 20.60
CA LEU A 85 -8.08 -8.39 21.24
C LEU A 85 -7.65 -7.21 22.11
N PRO A 86 -6.85 -7.43 23.16
CA PRO A 86 -6.20 -6.35 23.87
C PRO A 86 -5.11 -5.71 23.02
N VAL A 87 -4.81 -4.44 23.29
CA VAL A 87 -3.77 -3.70 22.56
C VAL A 87 -2.40 -4.37 22.69
N SER A 88 -2.09 -4.95 23.85
CA SER A 88 -0.85 -5.73 24.06
C SER A 88 -0.75 -6.99 23.20
N GLN A 89 -1.82 -7.41 22.52
CA GLN A 89 -1.86 -8.55 21.60
C GLN A 89 -2.14 -8.15 20.14
N GLY A 90 -1.96 -6.86 19.80
CA GLY A 90 -2.21 -6.33 18.45
C GLY A 90 -3.65 -5.88 18.19
N GLY A 91 -4.49 -5.80 19.23
CA GLY A 91 -5.83 -5.22 19.13
C GLY A 91 -5.79 -3.69 18.99
N MET A 92 -6.76 -3.11 18.30
CA MET A 92 -6.87 -1.65 18.17
C MET A 92 -8.26 -1.20 17.72
N GLY A 93 -8.57 0.08 17.97
CA GLY A 93 -9.72 0.77 17.41
C GLY A 93 -9.35 1.63 16.19
N PHE A 94 -10.28 2.46 15.71
CA PHE A 94 -9.99 3.40 14.61
C PHE A 94 -9.22 4.62 15.12
N ARG A 95 -8.38 5.18 14.25
CA ARG A 95 -7.54 6.33 14.59
C ARG A 95 -8.33 7.64 14.68
N THR A 96 -8.04 8.46 15.70
CA THR A 96 -8.57 9.82 15.83
C THR A 96 -7.75 10.80 14.99
N ARG A 97 -7.95 10.80 13.66
CA ARG A 97 -7.18 11.65 12.72
C ARG A 97 -7.87 12.95 12.32
N PHE A 98 -9.19 13.00 12.38
CA PHE A 98 -10.00 14.04 11.72
C PHE A 98 -10.70 14.97 12.71
N GLY A 99 -10.07 15.19 13.86
CA GLY A 99 -10.68 15.84 15.02
C GLY A 99 -11.59 14.91 15.82
N THR A 100 -12.11 15.44 16.92
CA THR A 100 -12.95 14.70 17.88
C THR A 100 -14.45 14.96 17.68
N GLN A 101 -14.82 15.98 16.91
CA GLN A 101 -16.21 16.38 16.68
C GLN A 101 -16.38 17.00 15.29
N ARG A 102 -17.57 16.84 14.72
CA ARG A 102 -18.01 17.57 13.53
C ARG A 102 -19.51 17.85 13.56
N ASN A 103 -19.91 19.08 13.21
CA ASN A 103 -21.31 19.52 13.19
C ASN A 103 -22.06 19.20 14.51
N GLY A 104 -21.39 19.40 15.65
CA GLY A 104 -21.94 19.06 16.97
C GLY A 104 -21.89 17.57 17.34
N VAL A 105 -21.54 16.67 16.41
CA VAL A 105 -21.54 15.22 16.63
C VAL A 105 -20.12 14.71 16.91
N SER A 106 -19.97 13.93 17.97
CA SER A 106 -18.69 13.29 18.33
C SER A 106 -18.26 12.27 17.27
N LEU A 107 -16.99 12.39 16.85
CA LEU A 107 -16.28 11.45 15.97
C LEU A 107 -15.57 10.33 16.75
N LEU A 108 -15.51 10.46 18.08
CA LEU A 108 -14.94 9.43 18.96
C LEU A 108 -15.82 8.18 18.98
N ALA A 109 -15.22 7.02 19.21
CA ALA A 109 -15.94 5.76 19.33
C ALA A 109 -17.03 5.86 20.42
N ASN A 110 -18.16 5.20 20.20
CA ASN A 110 -19.21 5.12 21.22
C ASN A 110 -18.76 4.19 22.36
N GLU A 111 -19.41 4.31 23.52
CA GLU A 111 -19.22 3.37 24.62
C GLU A 111 -19.48 1.92 24.16
N GLY A 112 -18.64 1.00 24.64
CA GLY A 112 -18.62 -0.41 24.24
C GLY A 112 -17.76 -0.70 23.01
N SER A 113 -17.28 0.32 22.28
CA SER A 113 -16.41 0.15 21.10
C SER A 113 -14.95 0.47 21.44
N ALA A 114 -14.29 -0.43 22.18
CA ALA A 114 -12.87 -0.32 22.53
C ALA A 114 -12.19 -1.70 22.56
N PRO A 115 -10.86 -1.78 22.38
CA PRO A 115 -10.11 -3.03 22.55
C PRO A 115 -10.36 -3.71 23.89
N VAL A 116 -10.28 -5.04 23.92
CA VAL A 116 -10.41 -5.82 25.17
C VAL A 116 -9.38 -5.34 26.20
N GLY A 117 -9.80 -5.22 27.46
CA GLY A 117 -8.92 -4.75 28.54
C GLY A 117 -8.58 -3.26 28.50
N SER A 118 -9.07 -2.49 27.53
CA SER A 118 -8.88 -1.04 27.50
C SER A 118 -9.50 -0.38 28.74
N ARG A 119 -8.77 0.54 29.37
CA ARG A 119 -9.26 1.32 30.51
C ARG A 119 -10.44 2.21 30.13
N ILE A 120 -10.41 2.79 28.93
CA ILE A 120 -11.48 3.63 28.40
C ILE A 120 -12.41 2.76 27.53
N LYS A 121 -13.70 2.71 27.87
CA LYS A 121 -14.68 1.87 27.17
C LYS A 121 -15.31 2.53 25.94
N GLY A 122 -15.02 3.80 25.69
CA GLY A 122 -15.44 4.54 24.51
C GLY A 122 -14.26 5.09 23.73
N GLY A 123 -14.52 6.16 22.98
CA GLY A 123 -13.49 6.83 22.23
C GLY A 123 -12.72 7.88 23.03
N TYR A 124 -11.49 8.11 22.61
CA TYR A 124 -10.58 9.09 23.18
C TYR A 124 -9.67 9.60 22.05
N ASP A 125 -9.13 10.80 22.24
CA ASP A 125 -8.23 11.41 21.26
C ASP A 125 -6.85 10.74 21.26
N GLU A 126 -5.98 11.09 20.32
CA GLU A 126 -4.61 10.58 20.33
C GLU A 126 -3.88 10.90 21.63
N ILE A 127 -2.95 10.03 22.01
CA ILE A 127 -2.23 10.16 23.28
C ILE A 127 -1.25 11.34 23.20
N THR A 128 -1.36 12.23 24.19
CA THR A 128 -0.50 13.40 24.37
C THR A 128 -0.02 13.49 25.81
N ALA A 129 1.02 14.27 26.04
CA ALA A 129 1.47 14.57 27.40
C ALA A 129 0.38 15.21 28.28
N LYS A 130 -0.59 15.89 27.67
CA LYS A 130 -1.68 16.58 28.37
C LYS A 130 -2.77 15.63 28.85
N ASN A 131 -2.98 14.50 28.17
CA ASN A 131 -4.11 13.61 28.45
C ASN A 131 -3.70 12.24 29.01
N ILE A 132 -2.42 11.85 28.96
CA ILE A 132 -1.98 10.51 29.35
C ILE A 132 -2.27 10.19 30.82
N GLU A 133 -2.07 11.13 31.75
CA GLU A 133 -2.30 10.89 33.18
C GLU A 133 -3.77 10.52 33.46
N GLU A 134 -4.71 11.27 32.85
CA GLU A 134 -6.14 11.04 32.96
C GLU A 134 -6.55 9.73 32.26
N LEU A 135 -6.17 9.57 30.99
CA LEU A 135 -6.60 8.43 30.17
C LEU A 135 -6.04 7.10 30.69
N ALA A 136 -4.76 7.07 31.08
CA ALA A 136 -4.12 5.87 31.60
C ALA A 136 -4.35 5.66 33.12
N GLY A 137 -4.79 6.70 33.84
CA GLY A 137 -4.96 6.64 35.29
C GLY A 137 -3.64 6.52 36.04
N ILE A 138 -2.64 7.27 35.61
CA ILE A 138 -1.27 7.28 36.15
C ILE A 138 -0.86 8.70 36.52
N THR A 139 0.22 8.82 37.28
CA THR A 139 0.87 10.11 37.56
C THR A 139 2.31 10.02 37.08
N LEU A 140 2.67 10.88 36.14
CA LEU A 140 4.04 10.97 35.64
C LEU A 140 4.94 11.60 36.70
N THR A 141 6.19 11.13 36.80
CA THR A 141 7.19 11.82 37.64
C THR A 141 7.54 13.19 37.06
N ALA A 142 8.20 14.05 37.85
CA ALA A 142 8.63 15.35 37.36
C ALA A 142 9.57 15.24 36.15
N GLU A 143 10.46 14.24 36.18
CA GLU A 143 11.39 13.94 35.09
C GLU A 143 10.65 13.44 33.85
N GLU A 144 9.69 12.53 34.03
CA GLU A 144 8.87 12.03 32.92
C GLU A 144 8.06 13.18 32.29
N LYS A 145 7.45 14.06 33.09
CA LYS A 145 6.71 15.24 32.61
C LYS A 145 7.60 16.16 31.77
N ALA A 146 8.82 16.43 32.23
CA ALA A 146 9.76 17.25 31.49
C ALA A 146 10.15 16.63 30.14
N LEU A 147 10.28 15.30 30.07
CA LEU A 147 10.64 14.59 28.83
C LEU A 147 9.52 14.59 27.79
N VAL A 148 8.25 14.53 28.24
CA VAL A 148 7.10 14.47 27.31
C VAL A 148 6.47 15.84 27.05
N GLU A 149 6.92 16.91 27.69
CA GLU A 149 6.28 18.24 27.61
C GLU A 149 6.07 18.69 26.16
N GLY A 150 4.84 19.08 25.82
CA GLY A 150 4.47 19.54 24.48
C GLY A 150 4.46 18.45 23.39
N THR A 151 4.71 17.18 23.74
CA THR A 151 4.75 16.07 22.78
C THR A 151 3.44 15.29 22.70
N ASN A 152 3.35 14.46 21.66
CA ASN A 152 2.35 13.41 21.52
C ASN A 152 3.05 12.07 21.22
N TRP A 153 2.30 10.98 21.14
CA TRP A 153 2.87 9.65 20.90
C TRP A 153 3.77 9.55 19.66
N LYS A 154 3.63 10.44 18.66
CA LYS A 154 4.45 10.48 17.44
C LYS A 154 5.80 11.14 17.69
N THR A 155 5.82 12.18 18.53
CA THR A 155 6.99 13.07 18.72
C THR A 155 7.73 12.84 20.04
N ASP A 156 7.12 12.13 21.00
CA ASP A 156 7.77 11.72 22.24
C ASP A 156 8.93 10.75 21.96
N THR A 157 10.17 11.21 21.96
CA THR A 157 11.33 10.33 21.69
C THR A 157 11.69 9.43 22.87
N SER A 158 11.15 9.67 24.07
CA SER A 158 11.40 8.86 25.27
C SER A 158 10.61 7.54 25.28
N GLY A 159 9.47 7.50 24.59
CA GLY A 159 8.57 6.34 24.56
C GLY A 159 7.64 6.22 25.77
N ILE A 160 7.72 7.15 26.73
CA ILE A 160 6.90 7.19 27.95
C ILE A 160 5.40 7.17 27.64
N LEU A 161 4.96 7.97 26.65
CA LEU A 161 3.54 8.07 26.30
C LEU A 161 3.01 6.74 25.76
N VAL A 162 3.78 6.08 24.90
CA VAL A 162 3.41 4.77 24.33
C VAL A 162 3.39 3.71 25.43
N LYS A 163 4.43 3.66 26.27
CA LYS A 163 4.52 2.73 27.40
C LYS A 163 3.27 2.76 28.28
N TYR A 164 2.88 3.94 28.77
CA TYR A 164 1.71 4.06 29.64
C TYR A 164 0.39 3.84 28.90
N ALA A 165 0.28 4.25 27.64
CA ALA A 165 -0.89 3.95 26.83
C ALA A 165 -1.11 2.44 26.68
N LEU A 166 -0.07 1.69 26.29
CA LEU A 166 -0.16 0.24 26.14
C LEU A 166 -0.49 -0.47 27.46
N ALA A 167 0.12 -0.03 28.57
CA ALA A 167 -0.18 -0.56 29.90
C ALA A 167 -1.64 -0.37 30.31
N ALA A 168 -2.27 0.73 29.88
CA ALA A 168 -3.69 1.00 30.09
C ALA A 168 -4.62 0.38 29.03
N GLY A 169 -4.09 -0.40 28.08
CA GLY A 169 -4.85 -0.97 26.98
C GLY A 169 -5.37 0.10 26.01
N LEU A 170 -4.68 1.23 25.89
CA LEU A 170 -5.00 2.33 24.99
C LEU A 170 -4.13 2.25 23.75
N THR A 171 -4.77 2.33 22.59
CA THR A 171 -4.08 2.53 21.31
C THR A 171 -3.51 3.95 21.25
N PRO A 172 -2.19 4.15 20.97
CA PRO A 172 -1.55 5.46 20.97
C PRO A 172 -2.21 6.51 20.05
N PHE A 173 -2.75 6.10 18.91
CA PHE A 173 -3.36 7.02 17.94
C PHE A 173 -4.82 7.43 18.27
N GLY A 174 -5.33 7.05 19.45
CA GLY A 174 -6.72 7.29 19.85
C GLY A 174 -7.68 6.13 19.54
N ASN A 175 -8.97 6.38 19.75
CA ASN A 175 -10.06 5.47 19.41
C ASN A 175 -11.29 6.26 18.91
N ALA A 176 -11.55 6.19 17.61
CA ALA A 176 -12.58 6.95 16.91
C ALA A 176 -13.57 6.05 16.18
N LYS A 177 -14.52 6.66 15.47
CA LYS A 177 -15.43 5.98 14.54
C LYS A 177 -14.78 5.81 13.18
N ALA A 178 -15.09 4.69 12.51
CA ALA A 178 -14.90 4.60 11.07
C ALA A 178 -15.74 5.69 10.38
N ARG A 179 -15.17 6.32 9.35
CA ARG A 179 -15.87 7.33 8.55
C ARG A 179 -16.41 6.70 7.28
N THR A 180 -17.73 6.73 7.12
CA THR A 180 -18.41 6.42 5.85
C THR A 180 -18.62 7.65 4.98
N ILE A 181 -18.58 8.84 5.58
CA ILE A 181 -18.68 10.13 4.88
C ILE A 181 -17.33 10.84 4.93
N VAL A 182 -16.79 11.19 3.77
CA VAL A 182 -15.48 11.85 3.60
C VAL A 182 -15.65 13.25 3.03
N TRP A 183 -15.81 14.23 3.91
CA TRP A 183 -16.24 15.58 3.52
C TRP A 183 -15.18 16.47 2.88
N GLU A 184 -13.93 16.05 2.92
CA GLU A 184 -12.82 16.72 2.25
C GLU A 184 -12.69 16.28 0.78
N PHE A 185 -13.38 15.20 0.38
CA PHE A 185 -13.32 14.66 -0.98
C PHE A 185 -14.37 15.31 -1.88
N ILE A 186 -14.16 15.21 -3.19
CA ILE A 186 -15.17 15.68 -4.17
C ILE A 186 -16.46 14.86 -4.04
N ASP A 187 -16.29 13.54 -3.92
CA ASP A 187 -17.39 12.63 -3.61
C ASP A 187 -17.35 12.22 -2.13
N ASN A 188 -18.25 12.82 -1.35
CA ASN A 188 -18.31 12.59 0.08
C ASN A 188 -18.74 11.17 0.49
N VAL A 189 -19.29 10.41 -0.44
CA VAL A 189 -19.71 9.01 -0.30
C VAL A 189 -19.39 8.29 -1.61
N PRO A 190 -19.26 6.95 -1.60
CA PRO A 190 -19.05 6.20 -2.82
C PRO A 190 -20.11 6.54 -3.87
N LYS A 191 -19.64 6.95 -5.05
CA LYS A 191 -20.48 7.24 -6.22
C LYS A 191 -19.86 6.59 -7.44
N HIS A 192 -20.71 6.06 -8.31
CA HIS A 192 -20.26 5.55 -9.59
C HIS A 192 -19.89 6.73 -10.51
N ARG A 193 -18.73 6.64 -11.15
CA ARG A 193 -18.28 7.51 -12.23
C ARG A 193 -17.67 6.65 -13.33
N GLU A 194 -17.93 7.01 -14.58
CA GLU A 194 -17.26 6.37 -15.70
C GLU A 194 -15.76 6.71 -15.70
N PRO A 195 -14.89 5.78 -16.14
CA PRO A 195 -13.48 6.05 -16.39
C PRO A 195 -13.30 7.21 -17.38
N LEU A 196 -12.11 7.84 -17.36
CA LEU A 196 -11.77 8.89 -18.31
C LEU A 196 -11.86 8.38 -19.76
N HIS A 197 -11.29 7.22 -20.01
CA HIS A 197 -11.37 6.53 -21.31
C HIS A 197 -12.38 5.38 -21.21
N SER A 198 -13.67 5.70 -21.10
CA SER A 198 -14.72 4.68 -20.94
C SER A 198 -15.03 3.96 -22.26
N PRO A 199 -15.13 2.61 -22.28
CA PRO A 199 -15.67 1.86 -23.41
C PRO A 199 -17.21 1.98 -23.52
N ARG A 200 -17.87 2.63 -22.56
CA ARG A 200 -19.32 2.84 -22.47
C ARG A 200 -19.65 4.32 -22.50
N THR A 201 -19.47 4.92 -23.67
CA THR A 201 -19.75 6.35 -23.89
C THR A 201 -21.21 6.74 -23.62
N ASP A 202 -22.14 5.79 -23.71
CA ASP A 202 -23.54 5.97 -23.29
C ASP A 202 -23.71 6.21 -21.79
N LEU A 203 -22.80 5.69 -20.96
CA LEU A 203 -22.82 5.86 -19.50
C LEU A 203 -22.14 7.15 -19.03
N VAL A 204 -21.25 7.73 -19.84
CA VAL A 204 -20.50 8.96 -19.49
C VAL A 204 -21.47 10.11 -19.18
N ALA A 205 -22.54 10.25 -19.95
CA ALA A 205 -23.57 11.27 -19.69
C ALA A 205 -24.33 11.05 -18.37
N LYS A 206 -24.49 9.80 -17.93
CA LYS A 206 -25.20 9.45 -16.70
C LYS A 206 -24.30 9.55 -15.47
N TYR A 207 -23.02 9.22 -15.63
CA TYR A 207 -22.05 9.13 -14.54
C TYR A 207 -20.73 9.79 -14.95
N PRO A 208 -20.71 11.11 -15.14
CA PRO A 208 -19.53 11.81 -15.64
C PRO A 208 -18.38 11.80 -14.63
N ALA A 209 -17.17 12.05 -15.12
CA ALA A 209 -16.02 12.37 -14.30
C ALA A 209 -16.23 13.67 -13.51
N THR A 210 -15.32 13.98 -12.59
CA THR A 210 -15.31 15.27 -11.88
C THR A 210 -14.77 16.37 -12.79
N LYS A 211 -14.92 17.64 -12.37
CA LYS A 211 -14.27 18.76 -13.04
C LYS A 211 -12.75 18.65 -12.94
N ASP A 212 -12.06 19.22 -13.92
CA ASP A 212 -10.61 19.40 -13.90
C ASP A 212 -10.16 20.17 -12.65
N ILE A 213 -8.99 19.82 -12.13
CA ILE A 213 -8.40 20.46 -10.95
C ILE A 213 -7.12 21.18 -11.38
N PRO A 214 -7.13 22.53 -11.46
CA PRO A 214 -5.94 23.30 -11.75
C PRO A 214 -5.01 23.29 -10.52
N ASN A 215 -3.69 23.25 -10.76
CA ASN A 215 -2.65 23.33 -9.73
C ASN A 215 -2.88 22.37 -8.54
N HIS A 216 -3.31 21.14 -8.82
CA HIS A 216 -3.38 20.07 -7.83
C HIS A 216 -1.96 19.61 -7.49
N PHE A 217 -1.40 20.13 -6.38
CA PHE A 217 -0.02 19.84 -5.96
C PHE A 217 1.04 20.07 -7.05
N ARG A 218 0.92 21.20 -7.77
CA ARG A 218 1.82 21.65 -8.86
C ARG A 218 1.57 21.02 -10.24
N ILE A 219 0.48 20.28 -10.44
CA ILE A 219 0.07 19.80 -11.77
C ILE A 219 -1.40 20.11 -12.05
N ASP A 220 -1.76 20.30 -13.31
CA ASP A 220 -3.16 20.37 -13.74
C ASP A 220 -3.68 18.96 -14.00
N VAL A 221 -4.74 18.57 -13.27
CA VAL A 221 -5.37 17.25 -13.39
C VAL A 221 -6.62 17.38 -14.25
N ARG A 222 -6.63 16.68 -15.38
CA ARG A 222 -7.70 16.69 -16.38
C ARG A 222 -8.62 15.51 -16.13
N TYR A 223 -9.88 15.77 -15.81
CA TYR A 223 -10.89 14.73 -15.61
C TYR A 223 -11.94 14.87 -16.71
N GLU A 224 -12.88 15.79 -16.55
CA GLU A 224 -13.94 16.08 -17.52
C GLU A 224 -13.38 16.43 -18.90
N SER A 225 -12.33 17.25 -19.00
CA SER A 225 -11.79 17.64 -20.32
C SER A 225 -11.15 16.48 -21.07
N GLU A 226 -10.51 15.54 -20.36
CA GLU A 226 -9.94 14.34 -20.97
C GLU A 226 -11.05 13.35 -21.36
N GLN A 227 -12.06 13.18 -20.49
CA GLN A 227 -13.18 12.28 -20.75
C GLN A 227 -14.02 12.71 -21.96
N LEU A 228 -14.20 14.02 -22.16
CA LEU A 228 -15.01 14.59 -23.25
C LEU A 228 -14.20 14.97 -24.50
N LYS A 229 -12.88 14.72 -24.50
CA LYS A 229 -12.00 15.12 -25.61
C LYS A 229 -12.41 14.50 -26.95
N GLU A 230 -12.76 13.22 -26.94
CA GLU A 230 -13.26 12.49 -28.11
C GLU A 230 -14.05 11.24 -27.68
N ASP A 231 -14.65 10.55 -28.65
CA ASP A 231 -15.24 9.23 -28.44
C ASP A 231 -14.13 8.16 -28.50
N TRP A 232 -13.44 7.98 -27.36
CA TRP A 232 -12.30 7.09 -27.23
C TRP A 232 -12.57 5.65 -27.65
N ALA A 233 -13.81 5.17 -27.45
CA ALA A 233 -14.20 3.81 -27.82
C ALA A 233 -14.24 3.57 -29.34
N LYS A 234 -14.38 4.64 -30.16
CA LYS A 234 -14.29 4.52 -31.62
C LYS A 234 -12.85 4.31 -32.10
N SER A 235 -11.91 5.06 -31.53
CA SER A 235 -10.49 5.02 -31.90
C SER A 235 -9.76 3.85 -31.22
N TYR A 236 -10.17 3.49 -30.00
CA TYR A 236 -9.55 2.47 -29.15
C TYR A 236 -10.64 1.54 -28.58
N PRO A 237 -11.17 0.61 -29.40
CA PRO A 237 -12.33 -0.22 -29.03
C PRO A 237 -12.01 -1.38 -28.07
N VAL A 238 -10.72 -1.66 -27.83
CA VAL A 238 -10.26 -2.76 -26.97
C VAL A 238 -9.84 -2.21 -25.62
N ASN A 239 -10.42 -2.74 -24.55
CA ASN A 239 -10.05 -2.38 -23.19
C ASN A 239 -8.73 -3.03 -22.80
N VAL A 240 -7.77 -2.25 -22.32
CA VAL A 240 -6.48 -2.76 -21.85
C VAL A 240 -6.53 -2.97 -20.35
N ILE A 241 -6.31 -4.22 -19.92
CA ILE A 241 -6.25 -4.60 -18.51
C ILE A 241 -4.81 -5.00 -18.21
N SER A 242 -4.08 -4.20 -17.44
CA SER A 242 -2.78 -4.62 -16.93
C SER A 242 -2.91 -5.32 -15.58
N GLY A 243 -2.02 -6.27 -15.31
CA GLY A 243 -1.99 -6.92 -14.01
C GLY A 243 -0.70 -7.66 -13.73
N ARG A 244 -0.65 -8.30 -12.56
CA ARG A 244 0.54 -9.02 -12.09
C ARG A 244 0.47 -10.48 -12.49
N VAL A 245 1.61 -11.07 -12.77
CA VAL A 245 1.80 -12.51 -12.84
C VAL A 245 2.44 -13.01 -11.54
N VAL A 246 2.20 -14.26 -11.17
CA VAL A 246 2.60 -14.81 -9.86
C VAL A 246 4.12 -14.80 -9.69
N GLU A 247 4.83 -15.03 -10.79
CA GLU A 247 6.28 -15.21 -10.84
C GLU A 247 7.07 -13.90 -10.69
N HIS A 248 6.41 -12.75 -10.90
CA HIS A 248 7.09 -11.46 -10.96
C HIS A 248 6.47 -10.37 -10.09
N MET A 249 7.32 -9.53 -9.51
CA MET A 249 6.94 -8.42 -8.64
C MET A 249 7.32 -7.07 -9.24
N GLY A 250 6.46 -6.05 -9.07
CA GLY A 250 6.70 -4.70 -9.56
C GLY A 250 6.92 -4.67 -11.08
N THR A 251 7.94 -3.97 -11.55
CA THR A 251 8.39 -3.96 -12.96
C THR A 251 9.22 -5.21 -13.33
N GLY A 252 9.29 -6.20 -12.44
CA GLY A 252 10.08 -7.41 -12.61
C GLY A 252 11.59 -7.22 -12.50
N THR A 253 12.09 -6.05 -12.08
CA THR A 253 13.54 -5.75 -12.05
C THR A 253 14.34 -6.82 -11.28
N GLU A 254 13.86 -7.23 -10.10
CA GLU A 254 14.51 -8.27 -9.31
C GLU A 254 14.18 -9.68 -9.81
N THR A 255 12.92 -9.92 -10.15
CA THR A 255 12.39 -11.27 -10.39
C THR A 255 12.69 -11.78 -11.80
N ARG A 256 12.84 -10.90 -12.81
CA ARG A 256 13.32 -11.27 -14.15
C ARG A 256 14.80 -11.61 -14.17
N ALA A 257 15.56 -11.19 -13.16
CA ALA A 257 16.95 -11.61 -12.97
C ALA A 257 17.05 -12.99 -12.28
N SER A 258 15.95 -13.55 -11.77
CA SER A 258 15.91 -14.92 -11.29
C SER A 258 15.66 -15.88 -12.43
N HIS A 259 16.60 -16.81 -12.65
CA HIS A 259 16.47 -17.83 -13.68
C HIS A 259 15.20 -18.66 -13.51
N TYR A 260 14.91 -19.14 -12.29
CA TYR A 260 13.77 -20.02 -12.02
C TYR A 260 12.41 -19.34 -12.20
N LEU A 261 12.30 -18.06 -11.84
CA LEU A 261 11.04 -17.33 -12.01
C LEU A 261 10.82 -16.96 -13.49
N SER A 262 11.90 -16.60 -14.17
CA SER A 262 11.85 -16.28 -15.61
C SER A 262 11.55 -17.52 -16.46
N GLU A 263 12.01 -18.70 -16.06
CA GLU A 263 11.66 -19.96 -16.75
C GLU A 263 10.13 -20.21 -16.76
N LEU A 264 9.45 -19.88 -15.66
CA LEU A 264 8.00 -20.05 -15.53
C LEU A 264 7.20 -19.02 -16.35
N ASN A 265 7.74 -17.81 -16.53
CA ASN A 265 7.07 -16.74 -17.27
C ASN A 265 8.09 -15.83 -18.00
N PRO A 266 8.61 -16.27 -19.16
CA PRO A 266 9.84 -15.73 -19.72
C PRO A 266 9.67 -14.42 -20.51
N GLU A 267 8.46 -14.09 -20.93
CA GLU A 267 8.25 -13.00 -21.88
C GLU A 267 6.92 -12.28 -21.75
N MET A 268 6.92 -11.04 -22.20
CA MET A 268 5.71 -10.22 -22.31
C MET A 268 4.76 -10.75 -23.38
N TYR A 269 3.46 -10.74 -23.07
CA TYR A 269 2.39 -11.13 -24.00
C TYR A 269 1.15 -10.25 -23.83
N GLY A 270 0.25 -10.32 -24.80
CA GLY A 270 -1.11 -9.81 -24.68
C GLY A 270 -2.11 -10.94 -24.84
N GLU A 271 -2.90 -11.18 -23.80
CA GLU A 271 -3.85 -12.28 -23.77
C GLU A 271 -5.21 -11.85 -24.32
N LEU A 272 -5.71 -12.58 -25.32
CA LEU A 272 -6.91 -12.26 -26.08
C LEU A 272 -7.88 -13.45 -26.10
N ASN A 273 -9.18 -13.15 -26.09
CA ASN A 273 -10.20 -14.15 -26.39
C ASN A 273 -10.08 -14.66 -27.84
N PRO A 274 -10.31 -15.96 -28.12
CA PRO A 274 -10.28 -16.50 -29.49
C PRO A 274 -11.16 -15.73 -30.50
N ILE A 275 -12.31 -15.21 -30.06
CA ILE A 275 -13.20 -14.44 -30.93
C ILE A 275 -12.57 -13.10 -31.31
N LEU A 276 -11.94 -12.40 -30.36
CA LEU A 276 -11.26 -11.14 -30.62
C LEU A 276 -10.00 -11.36 -31.46
N ALA A 277 -9.19 -12.36 -31.13
CA ALA A 277 -8.02 -12.75 -31.92
C ALA A 277 -8.40 -13.08 -33.38
N GLY A 278 -9.46 -13.87 -33.58
CA GLY A 278 -9.97 -14.20 -34.91
C GLY A 278 -10.49 -12.98 -35.69
N ARG A 279 -11.21 -12.06 -35.04
CA ARG A 279 -11.65 -10.79 -35.66
C ARG A 279 -10.46 -9.92 -36.09
N LEU A 280 -9.35 -9.98 -35.37
CA LEU A 280 -8.11 -9.25 -35.67
C LEU A 280 -7.17 -10.01 -36.61
N GLY A 281 -7.49 -11.25 -36.99
CA GLY A 281 -6.65 -12.11 -37.82
C GLY A 281 -5.36 -12.57 -37.14
N LEU A 282 -5.37 -12.68 -35.81
CA LEU A 282 -4.22 -13.10 -35.00
C LEU A 282 -4.37 -14.56 -34.56
N ASN A 283 -3.29 -15.32 -34.66
CA ASN A 283 -3.16 -16.66 -34.06
C ASN A 283 -2.43 -16.57 -32.72
N ASP A 284 -2.46 -17.68 -31.98
CA ASP A 284 -1.63 -17.83 -30.79
C ASP A 284 -0.15 -17.77 -31.16
N GLY A 285 0.64 -16.98 -30.41
CA GLY A 285 2.06 -16.76 -30.64
C GLY A 285 2.42 -15.69 -31.67
N ASP A 286 1.46 -15.16 -32.44
CA ASP A 286 1.73 -14.10 -33.42
C ASP A 286 2.21 -12.82 -32.74
N MET A 287 3.17 -12.11 -33.35
CA MET A 287 3.54 -10.77 -32.89
C MET A 287 2.47 -9.76 -33.30
N MET A 288 2.01 -8.95 -32.35
CA MET A 288 1.03 -7.90 -32.57
C MET A 288 1.51 -6.55 -32.04
N TRP A 289 1.02 -5.49 -32.67
CA TRP A 289 1.14 -4.13 -32.16
C TRP A 289 -0.10 -3.76 -31.37
N LEU A 290 0.09 -3.27 -30.16
CA LEU A 290 -0.95 -2.65 -29.35
C LEU A 290 -0.68 -1.15 -29.28
N TYR A 291 -1.71 -0.33 -29.52
CA TYR A 291 -1.64 1.12 -29.49
C TYR A 291 -2.48 1.66 -28.32
N GLY A 292 -1.89 2.51 -27.48
CA GLY A 292 -2.55 3.11 -26.34
C GLY A 292 -3.11 4.50 -26.64
N THR A 293 -4.07 4.97 -25.83
CA THR A 293 -4.71 6.28 -26.03
C THR A 293 -3.76 7.47 -25.87
N GLY A 294 -2.63 7.28 -25.17
CA GLY A 294 -1.55 8.27 -25.05
C GLY A 294 -0.62 8.36 -26.26
N GLY A 295 -0.86 7.59 -27.33
CA GLY A 295 -0.06 7.57 -28.56
C GLY A 295 1.15 6.63 -28.53
N GLY A 296 1.45 6.00 -27.38
CA GLY A 296 2.45 4.96 -27.29
C GLY A 296 2.00 3.64 -27.91
N LYS A 297 2.96 2.76 -28.20
CA LYS A 297 2.70 1.43 -28.77
C LYS A 297 3.69 0.41 -28.22
N ILE A 298 3.28 -0.85 -28.19
CA ILE A 298 4.15 -1.97 -27.79
C ILE A 298 4.03 -3.11 -28.78
N LYS A 299 5.13 -3.85 -28.97
CA LYS A 299 5.16 -5.07 -29.79
C LYS A 299 5.26 -6.30 -28.90
N ILE A 300 4.20 -7.11 -28.86
CA ILE A 300 4.06 -8.23 -27.93
C ILE A 300 3.53 -9.47 -28.62
N LYS A 301 3.74 -10.67 -28.04
CA LYS A 301 3.12 -11.90 -28.53
C LYS A 301 1.64 -11.96 -28.16
N CYS A 302 0.82 -12.40 -29.09
CA CYS A 302 -0.57 -12.78 -28.85
C CYS A 302 -0.61 -14.09 -28.07
N LYS A 303 -1.39 -14.14 -27.00
CA LYS A 303 -1.70 -15.36 -26.25
C LYS A 303 -3.21 -15.59 -26.28
N VAL A 304 -3.68 -16.59 -26.99
CA VAL A 304 -5.10 -16.87 -27.13
C VAL A 304 -5.60 -17.66 -25.92
N SER A 305 -6.69 -17.19 -25.29
CA SER A 305 -7.20 -17.76 -24.05
C SER A 305 -8.66 -17.40 -23.78
N LEU A 306 -9.41 -18.31 -23.15
CA LEU A 306 -10.80 -18.07 -22.74
C LEU A 306 -10.94 -17.32 -21.41
N ARG A 307 -9.83 -16.95 -20.75
CA ARG A 307 -9.87 -16.24 -19.45
C ARG A 307 -10.18 -14.75 -19.58
N VAL A 308 -9.96 -14.16 -20.76
CA VAL A 308 -10.23 -12.75 -21.05
C VAL A 308 -11.52 -12.65 -21.87
N ASP A 309 -12.29 -11.58 -21.65
CA ASP A 309 -13.52 -11.34 -22.40
C ASP A 309 -13.25 -10.97 -23.87
N GLU A 310 -14.31 -10.91 -24.67
CA GLU A 310 -14.21 -10.63 -26.12
C GLU A 310 -13.86 -9.18 -26.48
N LYS A 311 -13.70 -8.29 -25.49
CA LYS A 311 -13.52 -6.85 -25.68
C LYS A 311 -12.27 -6.31 -25.01
N SER A 312 -11.49 -7.16 -24.37
CA SER A 312 -10.33 -6.78 -23.57
C SER A 312 -9.09 -7.53 -23.98
N VAL A 313 -7.94 -6.95 -23.64
CA VAL A 313 -6.63 -7.59 -23.71
C VAL A 313 -5.98 -7.50 -22.33
N PHE A 314 -5.47 -8.62 -21.83
CA PHE A 314 -4.70 -8.63 -20.59
C PHE A 314 -3.20 -8.52 -20.87
N LEU A 315 -2.52 -7.63 -20.14
CA LEU A 315 -1.08 -7.38 -20.25
C LEU A 315 -0.40 -7.57 -18.89
N PRO A 316 0.62 -8.45 -18.76
CA PRO A 316 1.48 -8.45 -17.58
C PRO A 316 2.22 -7.11 -17.42
N GLN A 317 2.26 -6.53 -16.22
CA GLN A 317 2.96 -5.25 -15.97
C GLN A 317 4.44 -5.40 -15.59
N ASN A 318 4.94 -6.65 -15.56
CA ASN A 318 6.19 -7.00 -14.91
C ASN A 318 7.39 -7.08 -15.86
N PHE A 319 7.26 -6.67 -17.11
CA PHE A 319 8.32 -6.78 -18.11
C PHE A 319 8.88 -5.42 -18.51
N SER A 320 10.18 -5.42 -18.82
CA SER A 320 10.87 -4.29 -19.45
C SER A 320 12.13 -4.80 -20.15
N GLY A 321 12.80 -3.93 -20.89
CA GLY A 321 13.96 -4.27 -21.70
C GLY A 321 13.72 -4.12 -23.19
N TRP A 322 12.46 -4.06 -23.63
CA TRP A 322 12.09 -3.60 -24.97
C TRP A 322 11.39 -2.24 -24.90
N TRP A 323 11.50 -1.47 -25.99
CA TRP A 323 10.87 -0.16 -26.11
C TRP A 323 10.32 0.06 -27.52
N SER A 324 9.00 -0.03 -27.67
CA SER A 324 8.30 0.17 -28.95
C SER A 324 8.90 -0.68 -30.09
N GLY A 325 9.16 -1.96 -29.79
CA GLY A 325 9.71 -2.98 -30.70
C GLY A 325 11.23 -3.02 -30.80
N GLU A 326 11.97 -2.10 -30.17
CA GLU A 326 13.43 -2.16 -30.06
C GLU A 326 13.85 -2.99 -28.85
N ASP A 327 14.74 -3.95 -29.05
CA ASP A 327 15.40 -4.67 -27.96
C ASP A 327 16.51 -3.79 -27.37
N LEU A 328 16.36 -3.39 -26.11
CA LEU A 328 17.31 -2.54 -25.38
C LEU A 328 18.29 -3.34 -24.49
N THR A 329 18.35 -4.66 -24.63
CA THR A 329 19.27 -5.50 -23.84
C THR A 329 20.74 -5.10 -24.00
N TYR A 330 21.11 -4.50 -25.14
CA TYR A 330 22.44 -3.94 -25.39
C TYR A 330 22.84 -2.80 -24.42
N ARG A 331 21.88 -2.21 -23.69
CA ARG A 331 22.15 -1.14 -22.70
C ARG A 331 22.52 -1.68 -21.33
N TYR A 332 22.34 -2.98 -21.08
CA TYR A 332 22.75 -3.58 -19.82
C TYR A 332 24.27 -3.79 -19.81
N PRO A 333 24.95 -3.58 -18.66
CA PRO A 333 26.31 -4.03 -18.48
C PRO A 333 26.48 -5.51 -18.84
N SER A 334 27.66 -5.89 -19.35
CA SER A 334 27.95 -7.27 -19.75
C SER A 334 27.61 -8.27 -18.63
N GLY A 335 26.83 -9.30 -18.97
CA GLY A 335 26.41 -10.35 -18.04
C GLY A 335 25.32 -9.96 -17.04
N THR A 336 24.72 -8.77 -17.16
CA THR A 336 23.72 -8.27 -16.19
C THR A 336 22.30 -8.16 -16.75
N ALA A 337 22.09 -8.52 -18.02
CA ALA A 337 20.76 -8.56 -18.61
C ALA A 337 19.89 -9.62 -17.90
N PRO A 338 18.65 -9.29 -17.49
CA PRO A 338 17.73 -10.30 -16.95
C PRO A 338 17.40 -11.43 -17.94
N TYR A 339 16.89 -12.54 -17.41
CA TYR A 339 16.52 -13.74 -18.19
C TYR A 339 15.18 -13.58 -18.92
N ALA A 340 14.23 -12.88 -18.31
CA ALA A 340 12.93 -12.55 -18.91
C ALA A 340 12.91 -11.10 -19.41
N MET A 341 12.33 -10.84 -20.58
CA MET A 341 12.32 -9.52 -21.22
C MET A 341 11.00 -9.23 -21.92
N GLY A 342 10.77 -7.95 -22.22
CA GLY A 342 9.69 -7.53 -23.10
C GLY A 342 9.34 -6.07 -22.94
N GLU A 343 8.20 -5.71 -23.52
CA GLU A 343 7.66 -4.35 -23.46
C GLU A 343 7.02 -4.07 -22.10
N ASN A 344 7.12 -2.82 -21.65
CA ASN A 344 6.36 -2.34 -20.50
C ASN A 344 4.93 -1.96 -20.92
N SER A 345 3.90 -2.55 -20.30
CA SER A 345 2.48 -2.23 -20.55
C SER A 345 2.13 -0.76 -20.30
N ASN A 346 2.85 -0.05 -19.44
CA ASN A 346 2.61 1.36 -19.15
C ASN A 346 2.87 2.28 -20.36
N GLN A 347 3.56 1.80 -21.40
CA GLN A 347 3.71 2.56 -22.66
C GLN A 347 2.38 2.73 -23.40
N VAL A 348 1.37 1.91 -23.11
CA VAL A 348 0.06 1.93 -23.77
C VAL A 348 -1.10 2.20 -22.81
N THR A 349 -0.81 2.48 -21.54
CA THR A 349 -1.83 2.92 -20.58
C THR A 349 -2.27 4.35 -20.88
N SER A 350 -3.54 4.62 -20.60
CA SER A 350 -4.16 5.92 -20.82
C SER A 350 -3.73 6.97 -19.80
N TYR A 351 -4.01 8.24 -20.10
CA TYR A 351 -3.88 9.31 -19.10
C TYR A 351 -4.78 9.02 -17.89
N GLY A 352 -4.21 9.12 -16.70
CA GLY A 352 -4.92 9.00 -15.43
C GLY A 352 -3.95 9.28 -14.29
N PHE A 353 -4.41 9.99 -13.28
CA PHE A 353 -3.69 10.16 -12.03
C PHE A 353 -4.45 9.39 -10.95
N ASP A 354 -3.70 8.70 -10.08
CA ASP A 354 -4.20 8.13 -8.82
C ASP A 354 -4.22 9.22 -7.74
#